data_AF-I1BNR7-F1
#
_entry.id   AF-I1BNR7-F1
#
_cell.length_a   1.000
_cell.length_b   1.000
_cell.length_c   1.000
_cell.angle_alpha   90.00
_cell.angle_beta   90.00
_cell.angle_gamma   90.00
#
_symmetry.space_group_name_H-M   'P 1'
#
loop_
_entity.id
_entity.type
_entity.pdbx_description
1 polymer ?
#
loop_
_entity_poly.entity_id
_entity_poly.type
_entity_poly.pdbx_seq_one_letter_code
_entity_poly.pdbx_strand_id
1 'polypeptide(L)'
;MSETLLEQAKKFFENEIESEERVTDELRQICNQTYIQFNKALKALEHDVLDPNARKRTAQYLKDGLTYITVYKIKYRLDNSTQLGRNTVGPVVSQAEGNTDDAVVSQPEQSIVGPVVSQAEGNTDDAVVTQTEQSIVGYDSAIQDDLPVLPEPNANWMYVEDYIKNHGKKNIDWEKCYDEGRRKGHFKKHSSWRSTKSGYYRFLKKCSI
;
A
#
# COMPACT_ATOMS: atom_id res chain seq x y z
N MET A 1 -26.80 -25.55 44.61
CA MET A 1 -25.60 -24.74 44.31
C MET A 1 -26.00 -23.70 43.28
N SER A 2 -26.33 -22.48 43.72
CA SER A 2 -26.60 -21.37 42.81
C SER A 2 -25.27 -20.71 42.47
N GLU A 3 -24.79 -20.86 41.23
CA GLU A 3 -23.81 -19.90 40.71
C GLU A 3 -24.42 -18.50 40.87
N THR A 4 -23.64 -17.59 41.45
CA THR A 4 -24.10 -16.21 41.64
C THR A 4 -24.24 -15.55 40.27
N LEU A 5 -25.21 -14.64 40.12
CA LEU A 5 -25.42 -13.88 38.88
C LEU A 5 -24.13 -13.20 38.37
N LEU A 6 -23.23 -12.84 39.30
CA LEU A 6 -21.92 -12.27 38.98
C LEU A 6 -21.02 -13.24 38.19
N GLU A 7 -21.05 -14.52 38.53
CA GLU A 7 -20.22 -15.54 37.90
C GLU A 7 -20.72 -15.87 36.48
N GLN A 8 -22.05 -15.88 36.29
CA GLN A 8 -22.65 -15.99 34.96
C GLN A 8 -22.36 -14.77 34.09
N ALA A 9 -22.43 -13.56 34.66
CA ALA A 9 -22.11 -12.34 33.94
C ALA A 9 -20.64 -12.33 33.47
N LYS A 10 -19.70 -12.71 34.34
CA LYS A 10 -18.27 -12.82 33.98
C LYS A 10 -18.03 -13.76 32.81
N LYS A 11 -18.57 -14.98 32.88
CA LYS A 11 -18.42 -15.97 31.79
C LYS A 11 -18.99 -15.47 30.46
N PHE A 12 -20.10 -14.75 30.51
CA PHE A 12 -20.70 -14.17 29.30
C PHE A 12 -19.79 -13.11 28.67
N PHE A 13 -19.32 -12.15 29.47
CA PHE A 13 -18.44 -11.08 28.97
C PHE A 13 -17.07 -11.58 28.52
N GLU A 14 -16.51 -12.58 29.19
CA GLU A 14 -15.21 -13.17 28.81
C GLU A 14 -15.28 -13.83 27.43
N ASN A 15 -16.32 -14.62 27.16
CA ASN A 15 -16.53 -15.24 25.85
C ASN A 15 -16.74 -14.18 24.74
N GLU A 16 -17.46 -13.10 25.03
CA GLU A 16 -17.70 -12.01 24.08
C GLU A 16 -16.39 -11.30 23.73
N ILE A 17 -15.57 -10.98 24.73
CA ILE A 17 -14.24 -10.37 24.54
C ILE A 17 -13.33 -11.28 23.71
N GLU A 18 -13.23 -12.57 24.04
CA GLU A 18 -12.43 -13.53 23.28
C GLU A 18 -12.87 -13.64 21.81
N SER A 19 -14.19 -13.58 21.57
CA SER A 19 -14.74 -13.63 20.22
C SER A 19 -14.38 -12.38 19.40
N GLU A 20 -14.39 -11.19 20.01
CA GLU A 20 -14.04 -9.93 19.37
C GLU A 20 -12.53 -9.83 19.08
N GLU A 21 -11.69 -10.26 20.02
CA GLU A 21 -10.24 -10.34 19.83
C GLU A 21 -9.88 -11.26 18.67
N ARG A 22 -10.53 -12.44 18.61
CA ARG A 22 -10.33 -13.39 17.52
C ARG A 22 -10.71 -12.80 16.16
N VAL A 23 -11.87 -12.15 16.05
CA VAL A 23 -12.30 -11.50 14.80
C VAL A 23 -11.31 -10.40 14.37
N THR A 24 -10.79 -9.64 15.33
CA THR A 24 -9.80 -8.59 15.07
C THR A 24 -8.48 -9.17 14.54
N ASP A 25 -8.03 -10.29 15.07
CA ASP A 25 -6.82 -10.98 14.62
C ASP A 25 -6.99 -11.62 13.24
N GLU A 26 -8.14 -12.24 12.97
CA GLU A 26 -8.48 -12.76 11.64
C GLU A 26 -8.52 -11.63 10.60
N LEU A 27 -9.17 -10.49 10.93
CA LEU A 27 -9.22 -9.31 10.05
C LEU A 27 -7.82 -8.73 9.80
N ARG A 28 -6.96 -8.70 10.84
CA ARG A 28 -5.56 -8.29 10.72
C ARG A 28 -4.80 -9.18 9.74
N GLN A 29 -4.95 -10.49 9.88
CA GLN A 29 -4.30 -11.47 9.00
C GLN A 29 -4.76 -11.29 7.55
N ILE A 30 -6.06 -11.15 7.33
CA ILE A 30 -6.63 -10.91 5.99
C ILE A 30 -6.07 -9.62 5.40
N CYS A 31 -6.10 -8.50 6.14
CA CYS A 31 -5.56 -7.23 5.66
C CYS A 31 -4.07 -7.31 5.32
N ASN A 32 -3.27 -7.96 6.15
CA ASN A 32 -1.83 -8.15 5.89
C ASN A 32 -1.59 -9.03 4.66
N GLN A 33 -2.34 -10.12 4.50
CA GLN A 33 -2.18 -10.98 3.35
C GLN A 33 -2.66 -10.29 2.06
N THR A 34 -3.82 -9.64 2.06
CA THR A 34 -4.28 -8.90 0.87
C THR A 34 -3.29 -7.80 0.48
N TYR A 35 -2.70 -7.11 1.45
CA TYR A 35 -1.63 -6.14 1.19
C TYR A 35 -0.41 -6.77 0.50
N ILE A 36 0.04 -7.93 0.97
CA ILE A 36 1.15 -8.67 0.36
C ILE A 36 0.80 -9.09 -1.08
N GLN A 37 -0.42 -9.58 -1.30
CA GLN A 37 -0.86 -10.04 -2.63
C GLN A 37 -0.96 -8.89 -3.63
N PHE A 38 -1.49 -7.72 -3.24
CA PHE A 38 -1.52 -6.55 -4.13
C PHE A 38 -0.11 -6.05 -4.49
N ASN A 39 0.84 -6.10 -3.55
CA ASN A 39 2.23 -5.76 -3.85
C ASN A 39 2.88 -6.78 -4.79
N LYS A 40 2.60 -8.08 -4.63
CA LYS A 40 3.06 -9.11 -5.57
C LYS A 40 2.48 -8.89 -6.96
N ALA A 41 1.17 -8.64 -7.05
CA ALA A 41 0.49 -8.35 -8.31
C ALA A 41 1.08 -7.12 -9.01
N LEU A 42 1.37 -6.04 -8.27
CA LEU A 42 2.03 -4.84 -8.84
C LEU A 42 3.39 -5.14 -9.44
N LYS A 43 4.20 -6.00 -8.81
CA LYS A 43 5.52 -6.41 -9.33
C LYS A 43 5.39 -7.29 -10.56
N ALA A 44 4.47 -8.25 -10.55
CA ALA A 44 4.22 -9.14 -11.68
C ALA A 44 3.73 -8.37 -12.92
N LEU A 45 2.89 -7.34 -12.70
CA LEU A 45 2.30 -6.53 -13.77
C LEU A 45 3.34 -5.83 -14.66
N GLU A 46 4.53 -5.52 -14.13
CA GLU A 46 5.59 -4.88 -14.90
C GLU A 46 6.10 -5.77 -16.04
N HIS A 47 6.12 -7.08 -15.82
CA HIS A 47 6.63 -8.08 -16.75
C HIS A 47 5.51 -8.77 -17.55
N ASP A 48 4.33 -8.98 -16.95
CA ASP A 48 3.29 -9.82 -17.53
C ASP A 48 2.36 -9.08 -18.49
N VAL A 49 2.31 -7.74 -18.44
CA VAL A 49 1.41 -6.92 -19.26
C VAL A 49 2.19 -6.04 -20.23
N LEU A 50 2.16 -6.43 -21.51
CA LEU A 50 2.84 -5.73 -22.60
C LEU A 50 2.17 -4.39 -22.94
N ASP A 51 0.84 -4.30 -22.87
CA ASP A 51 0.13 -3.06 -23.16
C ASP A 51 0.35 -2.03 -22.04
N PRO A 52 1.03 -0.91 -22.31
CA PRO A 52 1.30 0.11 -21.30
C PRO A 52 0.02 0.73 -20.72
N ASN A 53 -1.06 0.81 -21.50
CA ASN A 53 -2.30 1.42 -21.04
C ASN A 53 -3.07 0.50 -20.08
N ALA A 54 -3.24 -0.77 -20.43
CA ALA A 54 -3.80 -1.78 -19.53
C ALA A 54 -2.99 -1.90 -18.23
N ARG A 55 -1.66 -1.94 -18.34
CA ARG A 55 -0.76 -1.96 -17.18
C ARG A 55 -1.00 -0.76 -16.27
N LYS A 56 -1.06 0.46 -16.82
CA LYS A 56 -1.30 1.68 -16.04
C LYS A 56 -2.64 1.62 -15.29
N ARG A 57 -3.72 1.18 -15.95
CA ARG A 57 -5.05 1.07 -15.33
C ARG A 57 -5.06 0.02 -14.22
N THR A 58 -4.53 -1.18 -14.47
CA THR A 58 -4.47 -2.25 -13.46
C THR A 58 -3.60 -1.85 -12.26
N ALA A 59 -2.46 -1.18 -12.51
CA ALA A 59 -1.63 -0.65 -11.43
C ALA A 59 -2.38 0.37 -10.57
N GLN A 60 -3.25 1.19 -11.18
CA GLN A 60 -4.07 2.15 -10.45
C GLN A 60 -5.05 1.42 -9.53
N TYR A 61 -5.80 0.43 -10.03
CA TYR A 61 -6.75 -0.33 -9.19
C TYR A 61 -6.06 -1.05 -8.02
N LEU A 62 -4.87 -1.63 -8.25
CA LEU A 62 -4.10 -2.25 -7.17
C LEU A 62 -3.64 -1.22 -6.12
N LYS A 63 -3.24 -0.01 -6.55
CA LYS A 63 -2.89 1.09 -5.64
C LYS A 63 -4.10 1.58 -4.85
N ASP A 64 -5.27 1.65 -5.47
CA ASP A 64 -6.52 2.03 -4.80
C ASP A 64 -6.90 0.96 -3.75
N GLY A 65 -6.75 -0.32 -4.07
CA GLY A 65 -6.94 -1.42 -3.12
C GLY A 65 -5.95 -1.38 -1.95
N LEU A 66 -4.67 -1.10 -2.20
CA LEU A 66 -3.67 -0.89 -1.12
C LEU A 66 -4.03 0.30 -0.22
N THR A 67 -4.55 1.36 -0.84
CA THR A 67 -5.00 2.57 -0.16
C THR A 67 -6.18 2.24 0.76
N TYR A 68 -7.15 1.45 0.29
CA TYR A 68 -8.27 0.95 1.08
C TYR A 68 -7.82 0.13 2.30
N ILE A 69 -6.92 -0.84 2.10
CA ILE A 69 -6.40 -1.69 3.19
C ILE A 69 -5.66 -0.85 4.22
N THR A 70 -4.84 0.10 3.78
CA THR A 70 -4.12 1.02 4.68
C THR A 70 -5.10 1.77 5.57
N VAL A 71 -6.20 2.29 5.02
CA VAL A 71 -7.23 2.96 5.83
C VAL A 71 -7.92 2.02 6.81
N TYR A 72 -8.22 0.78 6.42
CA TYR A 72 -8.77 -0.22 7.34
C TYR A 72 -7.81 -0.53 8.49
N LYS A 73 -6.52 -0.69 8.19
CA LYS A 73 -5.51 -0.94 9.23
C LYS A 73 -5.40 0.21 10.23
N ILE A 74 -5.51 1.45 9.76
CA ILE A 74 -5.57 2.65 10.61
C ILE A 74 -6.85 2.65 11.43
N LYS A 75 -8.01 2.41 10.79
CA LYS A 75 -9.33 2.40 11.41
C LYS A 75 -9.37 1.45 12.62
N TYR A 76 -8.90 0.23 12.43
CA TYR A 76 -8.94 -0.82 13.45
C TYR A 76 -7.63 -0.96 14.24
N ARG A 77 -6.68 -0.02 14.12
CA ARG A 77 -5.38 -0.02 14.81
C ARG A 77 -4.63 -1.36 14.71
N LEU A 78 -4.68 -1.97 13.53
CA LEU A 78 -4.15 -3.32 13.28
C LEU A 78 -2.60 -3.37 13.28
N ASP A 79 -1.93 -2.21 13.41
CA ASP A 79 -0.47 -2.08 13.41
C ASP A 79 0.20 -2.28 14.78
N ASN A 80 -0.56 -2.62 15.82
CA ASN A 80 0.01 -2.93 17.13
C ASN A 80 0.69 -4.32 17.12
N SER A 81 1.94 -4.38 16.66
CA SER A 81 2.85 -5.47 16.98
C SER A 81 3.53 -5.18 18.32
N THR A 82 2.93 -5.71 19.39
CA THR A 82 3.69 -6.22 20.54
C THR A 82 3.54 -7.73 20.44
N GLN A 83 4.52 -8.43 19.89
CA GLN A 83 4.90 -9.82 20.18
C GLN A 83 6.17 -10.16 19.38
N LEU A 84 7.33 -9.80 19.94
CA LEU A 84 8.60 -10.43 19.63
C LEU A 84 9.09 -11.09 20.93
N GLY A 85 8.65 -12.33 21.18
CA GLY A 85 9.38 -13.25 22.06
C GLY A 85 10.73 -13.56 21.39
N ARG A 86 11.90 -13.57 22.04
CA ARG A 86 12.30 -14.39 23.20
C ARG A 86 11.96 -15.86 22.89
N ASN A 87 12.87 -16.75 22.47
CA ASN A 87 14.29 -16.94 22.69
C ASN A 87 14.91 -17.69 21.50
N THR A 88 16.20 -17.47 21.19
CA THR A 88 17.23 -18.52 21.33
C THR A 88 18.63 -17.91 21.31
N VAL A 89 19.49 -18.53 22.11
CA VAL A 89 20.85 -18.18 22.53
C VAL A 89 21.83 -18.25 21.34
N GLY A 90 22.85 -17.38 21.30
CA GLY A 90 23.91 -17.35 20.27
C GLY A 90 24.88 -18.52 20.38
N PRO A 91 26.18 -18.38 20.07
CA PRO A 91 26.89 -17.39 19.23
C PRO A 91 27.73 -18.08 18.13
N VAL A 92 28.06 -17.41 17.01
CA VAL A 92 29.23 -17.81 16.20
C VAL A 92 29.93 -16.57 15.68
N VAL A 93 31.15 -16.40 16.18
CA VAL A 93 32.26 -15.63 15.62
C VAL A 93 32.65 -16.28 14.30
N SER A 94 32.79 -15.52 13.23
CA SER A 94 33.68 -15.89 12.12
C SER A 94 34.22 -14.64 11.46
N GLN A 95 35.54 -14.53 11.57
CA GLN A 95 36.43 -13.61 10.89
C GLN A 95 36.31 -13.79 9.37
N ALA A 96 36.56 -12.71 8.63
CA ALA A 96 37.02 -12.78 7.25
C ALA A 96 38.14 -11.75 7.07
N GLU A 97 39.37 -12.23 7.12
CA GLU A 97 40.50 -11.64 6.43
C GLU A 97 40.43 -12.07 4.95
N GLY A 98 40.75 -11.18 4.01
CA GLY A 98 40.75 -11.52 2.59
C GLY A 98 40.98 -10.29 1.73
N ASN A 99 42.22 -10.15 1.30
CA ASN A 99 42.85 -8.99 0.69
C ASN A 99 42.63 -8.94 -0.85
N THR A 100 43.13 -7.84 -1.43
CA THR A 100 43.70 -7.68 -2.79
C THR A 100 42.80 -7.42 -4.03
N ASP A 101 42.98 -6.19 -4.53
CA ASP A 101 43.43 -5.79 -5.88
C ASP A 101 42.43 -5.22 -6.90
N ASP A 102 42.61 -3.91 -7.09
CA ASP A 102 42.82 -3.18 -8.36
C ASP A 102 41.91 -3.46 -9.56
N ALA A 103 41.13 -2.43 -9.93
CA ALA A 103 41.22 -1.84 -11.26
C ALA A 103 40.58 -0.45 -11.26
N VAL A 104 41.42 0.57 -11.40
CA VAL A 104 41.05 1.95 -11.68
C VAL A 104 41.30 2.23 -13.18
N VAL A 105 40.62 3.26 -13.70
CA VAL A 105 40.98 4.05 -14.90
C VAL A 105 40.43 3.63 -16.28
N SER A 106 39.42 4.41 -16.69
CA SER A 106 39.39 5.28 -17.89
C SER A 106 38.87 4.79 -19.26
N GLN A 107 37.82 5.48 -19.71
CA GLN A 107 37.50 5.87 -21.10
C GLN A 107 38.63 6.76 -21.71
N PRO A 108 38.61 7.28 -22.98
CA PRO A 108 37.49 7.44 -23.95
C PRO A 108 37.85 7.31 -25.47
N GLU A 109 36.89 7.71 -26.33
CA GLU A 109 37.02 8.20 -27.74
C GLU A 109 37.08 7.13 -28.87
N GLN A 110 36.52 7.27 -30.08
CA GLN A 110 35.79 8.33 -30.80
C GLN A 110 35.20 7.75 -32.12
N SER A 111 34.12 8.39 -32.61
CA SER A 111 33.84 8.80 -34.02
C SER A 111 34.00 7.81 -35.21
N ILE A 112 32.89 7.49 -35.91
CA ILE A 112 32.85 7.37 -37.39
C ILE A 112 31.45 7.78 -37.94
N VAL A 113 31.45 8.91 -38.66
CA VAL A 113 30.71 9.33 -39.90
C VAL A 113 29.46 8.55 -40.38
N GLY A 114 28.35 9.27 -40.68
CA GLY A 114 27.19 8.79 -41.49
C GLY A 114 27.44 8.88 -43.01
N PRO A 115 26.45 9.09 -43.91
CA PRO A 115 24.99 8.87 -43.88
C PRO A 115 24.48 8.05 -45.11
N VAL A 116 23.25 7.52 -45.11
CA VAL A 116 22.48 7.24 -46.35
C VAL A 116 20.98 7.47 -46.13
N VAL A 117 20.42 8.31 -47.00
CA VAL A 117 19.01 8.59 -47.23
C VAL A 117 18.43 7.58 -48.24
N SER A 118 17.19 7.15 -48.08
CA SER A 118 16.25 6.92 -49.20
C SER A 118 14.80 6.80 -48.71
N GLN A 119 13.94 7.64 -49.29
CA GLN A 119 12.48 7.63 -49.22
C GLN A 119 11.89 6.71 -50.31
N ALA A 120 10.62 6.32 -50.13
CA ALA A 120 9.50 6.23 -51.10
C ALA A 120 8.49 5.16 -50.62
N GLU A 121 7.28 5.51 -50.17
CA GLU A 121 6.02 5.79 -50.91
C GLU A 121 5.21 4.55 -51.36
N GLY A 122 3.87 4.59 -51.17
CA GLY A 122 2.89 3.59 -51.67
C GLY A 122 1.90 3.09 -50.58
N ASN A 123 0.81 3.77 -50.18
CA ASN A 123 -0.49 4.10 -50.81
C ASN A 123 -1.60 3.01 -50.68
N THR A 124 -2.83 3.45 -50.29
CA THR A 124 -4.21 2.91 -50.59
C THR A 124 -4.60 1.49 -50.08
N ASP A 125 -5.80 1.10 -49.64
CA ASP A 125 -7.15 1.69 -49.46
C ASP A 125 -7.98 0.73 -48.55
N ASP A 126 -9.03 1.28 -47.95
CA ASP A 126 -10.33 0.69 -47.56
C ASP A 126 -10.50 -0.81 -47.22
N ALA A 127 -11.00 -1.08 -46.00
CA ALA A 127 -12.06 -2.06 -45.77
C ALA A 127 -12.82 -1.81 -44.46
N VAL A 128 -14.02 -1.23 -44.59
CA VAL A 128 -15.14 -1.30 -43.64
C VAL A 128 -15.65 -2.74 -43.58
N VAL A 129 -15.75 -3.35 -42.39
CA VAL A 129 -16.80 -4.36 -42.07
C VAL A 129 -17.22 -4.26 -40.59
N THR A 130 -18.53 -4.26 -40.46
CA THR A 130 -19.44 -4.05 -39.33
C THR A 130 -19.54 -5.25 -38.36
N GLN A 131 -19.80 -4.92 -37.09
CA GLN A 131 -20.49 -5.67 -36.01
C GLN A 131 -20.51 -7.20 -36.02
N THR A 132 -20.23 -7.80 -34.85
CA THR A 132 -21.20 -8.73 -34.23
C THR A 132 -21.12 -8.67 -32.71
N GLU A 133 -22.27 -8.39 -32.11
CA GLU A 133 -22.61 -8.50 -30.68
C GLU A 133 -22.65 -9.97 -30.22
N GLN A 134 -22.91 -10.15 -28.91
CA GLN A 134 -23.21 -11.39 -28.15
C GLN A 134 -22.02 -11.88 -27.33
N SER A 135 -22.10 -12.06 -26.01
CA SER A 135 -23.24 -12.04 -25.09
C SER A 135 -22.67 -11.74 -23.70
N ILE A 136 -22.97 -10.57 -23.15
CA ILE A 136 -22.75 -10.30 -21.73
C ILE A 136 -23.85 -11.03 -21.00
N VAL A 137 -23.51 -12.17 -20.40
CA VAL A 137 -24.40 -12.87 -19.48
C VAL A 137 -24.66 -11.91 -18.32
N GLY A 138 -25.91 -11.48 -18.20
CA GLY A 138 -26.37 -10.56 -17.18
C GLY A 138 -26.10 -11.14 -15.79
N TYR A 139 -25.17 -10.51 -15.07
CA TYR A 139 -25.21 -10.49 -13.62
C TYR A 139 -26.08 -9.30 -13.22
N ASP A 140 -27.38 -9.54 -13.24
CA ASP A 140 -28.36 -8.70 -12.55
C ASP A 140 -28.21 -9.03 -11.06
N SER A 141 -27.32 -8.31 -10.40
CA SER A 141 -27.17 -8.37 -8.95
C SER A 141 -27.07 -6.93 -8.48
N ALA A 142 -28.23 -6.40 -8.11
CA ALA A 142 -28.36 -5.24 -7.24
C ALA A 142 -27.71 -5.57 -5.88
N ILE A 143 -26.38 -5.62 -5.86
CA ILE A 143 -25.61 -5.41 -4.65
C ILE A 143 -25.60 -3.89 -4.52
N GLN A 144 -26.55 -3.36 -3.75
CA GLN A 144 -26.35 -2.05 -3.17
C GLN A 144 -25.03 -2.16 -2.42
N ASP A 145 -24.03 -1.49 -2.98
CA ASP A 145 -22.68 -1.40 -2.46
C ASP A 145 -22.75 -0.53 -1.19
N ASP A 146 -23.30 -1.12 -0.13
CA ASP A 146 -23.25 -0.63 1.25
C ASP A 146 -21.84 -0.78 1.82
N LEU A 147 -20.82 -0.75 0.95
CA LEU A 147 -19.48 -0.40 1.38
C LEU A 147 -19.58 0.98 2.02
N PRO A 148 -19.16 1.14 3.28
CA PRO A 148 -19.11 2.45 3.89
C PRO A 148 -18.33 3.34 2.94
N VAL A 149 -18.91 4.47 2.53
CA VAL A 149 -18.18 5.52 1.79
C VAL A 149 -17.08 5.98 2.73
N LEU A 150 -15.94 5.30 2.66
CA LEU A 150 -14.79 5.66 3.45
C LEU A 150 -14.41 7.06 2.98
N PRO A 151 -14.06 7.96 3.91
CA PRO A 151 -13.48 9.21 3.50
C PRO A 151 -12.30 8.84 2.60
N GLU A 152 -12.36 9.23 1.31
CA GLU A 152 -11.32 8.94 0.34
C GLU A 152 -9.98 9.16 1.05
N PRO A 153 -9.10 8.15 1.07
CA PRO A 153 -7.91 8.23 1.90
C PRO A 153 -7.13 9.44 1.45
N ASN A 154 -7.21 10.51 2.25
CA ASN A 154 -6.63 11.76 1.86
C ASN A 154 -5.14 11.48 1.67
N ALA A 155 -4.62 11.68 0.46
CA ALA A 155 -3.23 11.37 0.11
C ALA A 155 -2.24 11.98 1.13
N ASN A 156 -2.63 13.07 1.81
CA ASN A 156 -1.91 13.65 2.94
C ASN A 156 -1.73 12.68 4.11
N TRP A 157 -2.77 11.96 4.54
CA TRP A 157 -2.72 11.07 5.70
C TRP A 157 -1.97 9.77 5.41
N MET A 158 -2.10 9.24 4.19
CA MET A 158 -1.27 8.12 3.76
C MET A 158 0.22 8.47 3.80
N TYR A 159 0.58 9.67 3.34
CA TYR A 159 1.97 10.14 3.42
C TYR A 159 2.46 10.25 4.87
N VAL A 160 1.63 10.77 5.79
CA VAL A 160 1.97 10.82 7.23
C VAL A 160 2.23 9.43 7.78
N GLU A 161 1.40 8.44 7.45
CA GLU A 161 1.58 7.06 7.92
C GLU A 161 2.86 6.40 7.39
N ASP A 162 3.16 6.59 6.11
CA ASP A 162 4.41 6.12 5.52
C ASP A 162 5.62 6.77 6.21
N TYR A 163 5.54 8.07 6.48
CA TYR A 163 6.55 8.80 7.25
C TYR A 163 6.71 8.22 8.67
N ILE A 164 5.60 7.97 9.38
CA ILE A 164 5.60 7.38 10.73
C ILE A 164 6.23 5.99 10.74
N LYS A 165 5.94 5.18 9.72
CA LYS A 165 6.50 3.84 9.58
C LYS A 165 8.02 3.86 9.42
N ASN A 166 8.54 4.83 8.66
CA ASN A 166 9.97 4.95 8.37
C ASN A 166 10.77 5.65 9.48
N HIS A 167 10.13 6.55 10.26
CA HIS A 167 10.81 7.37 11.28
C HIS A 167 10.42 7.02 12.74
N GLY A 168 9.39 6.19 12.95
CA GLY A 168 8.93 5.75 14.26
C GLY A 168 7.79 6.59 14.84
N LYS A 169 6.84 5.92 15.51
CA LYS A 169 5.58 6.50 16.01
C LYS A 169 5.71 7.40 17.24
N LYS A 170 6.71 7.17 18.10
CA LYS A 170 6.80 7.84 19.41
C LYS A 170 7.26 9.31 19.32
N ASN A 171 8.14 9.63 18.36
CA ASN A 171 8.77 10.95 18.24
C ASN A 171 8.76 11.43 16.79
N ILE A 172 7.57 11.59 16.23
CA ILE A 172 7.41 12.07 14.85
C ILE A 172 7.91 13.52 14.78
N ASP A 173 8.92 13.76 13.94
CA ASP A 173 9.36 15.09 13.56
C ASP A 173 8.35 15.69 12.58
N TRP A 174 7.30 16.31 13.14
CA TRP A 174 6.19 16.86 12.37
C TRP A 174 6.61 17.98 11.42
N GLU A 175 7.66 18.73 11.78
CA GLU A 175 8.20 19.78 10.94
C GLU A 175 8.84 19.20 9.68
N LYS A 176 9.74 18.22 9.84
CA LYS A 176 10.31 17.51 8.69
C LYS A 176 9.26 16.78 7.85
N CYS A 177 8.32 16.09 8.50
CA CYS A 177 7.21 15.40 7.82
C CYS A 177 6.42 16.38 6.94
N TYR A 178 6.08 17.55 7.47
CA TYR A 178 5.33 18.56 6.74
C TYR A 178 6.14 19.13 5.55
N ASP A 179 7.41 19.48 5.78
CA ASP A 179 8.25 20.08 4.75
C ASP A 179 8.54 19.14 3.59
N GLU A 180 8.82 17.86 3.88
CA GLU A 180 8.98 16.82 2.86
C GLU A 180 7.67 16.54 2.12
N GLY A 181 6.56 16.45 2.85
CA GLY A 181 5.25 16.24 2.24
C GLY A 181 4.87 17.39 1.32
N ARG A 182 5.11 18.64 1.73
CA ARG A 182 4.89 19.84 0.89
C ARG A 182 5.74 19.81 -0.39
N ARG A 183 7.01 19.43 -0.29
CA ARG A 183 7.88 19.25 -1.47
C ARG A 183 7.35 18.18 -2.43
N LYS A 184 6.70 17.14 -1.91
CA LYS A 184 6.04 16.08 -2.68
C LYS A 184 4.61 16.42 -3.12
N GLY A 185 4.13 17.63 -2.86
CA GLY A 185 2.80 18.10 -3.26
C GLY A 185 1.65 17.73 -2.31
N HIS A 186 1.96 17.15 -1.15
CA HIS A 186 0.99 16.94 -0.06
C HIS A 186 0.75 18.22 0.73
N PHE A 187 -0.26 18.18 1.61
CA PHE A 187 -0.60 19.25 2.56
C PHE A 187 -0.91 20.62 1.93
N LYS A 188 -1.41 20.65 0.68
CA LYS A 188 -1.76 21.92 0.00
C LYS A 188 -2.72 22.81 0.79
N LYS A 189 -3.62 22.20 1.56
CA LYS A 189 -4.65 22.87 2.38
C LYS A 189 -4.19 23.19 3.81
N HIS A 190 -3.00 22.77 4.23
CA HIS A 190 -2.47 23.05 5.56
C HIS A 190 -1.40 24.13 5.46
N SER A 191 -1.46 25.11 6.36
CA SER A 191 -0.54 26.25 6.38
C SER A 191 0.73 26.01 7.21
N SER A 192 0.75 24.98 8.06
CA SER A 192 1.87 24.68 8.95
C SER A 192 1.88 23.22 9.37
N TRP A 193 3.04 22.73 9.83
CA TRP A 193 3.17 21.40 10.44
C TRP A 193 2.23 21.19 11.63
N ARG A 194 1.92 22.26 12.39
CA ARG A 194 0.95 22.21 13.50
C ARG A 194 -0.46 21.90 13.00
N SER A 195 -0.89 22.56 11.92
CA SER A 195 -2.20 22.30 11.29
C SER A 195 -2.28 20.87 10.73
N THR A 196 -1.21 20.40 10.10
CA THR A 196 -1.10 19.02 9.60
C THR A 196 -1.22 18.00 10.73
N LYS A 197 -0.44 18.20 11.81
CA LYS A 197 -0.49 17.37 13.03
C LYS A 197 -1.90 17.32 13.62
N SER A 198 -2.52 18.48 13.83
CA SER A 198 -3.90 18.55 14.35
C SER A 198 -4.92 17.88 13.42
N GLY A 199 -4.78 18.07 12.10
CA GLY A 199 -5.64 17.45 11.09
C GLY A 199 -5.53 15.92 11.10
N TYR A 200 -4.30 15.40 11.18
CA TYR A 200 -4.04 13.98 11.26
C TYR A 200 -4.62 13.34 12.54
N TYR A 201 -4.47 13.95 13.72
CA TYR A 201 -5.08 13.42 14.93
C TYR A 201 -6.61 13.46 14.91
N ARG A 202 -7.22 14.48 14.27
CA ARG A 202 -8.66 14.50 14.05
C ARG A 202 -9.11 13.38 13.11
N PHE A 203 -8.32 13.10 12.06
CA PHE A 203 -8.54 11.98 11.17
C PHE A 203 -8.48 10.65 11.93
N LEU A 204 -7.44 10.40 12.72
CA LEU A 204 -7.34 9.20 13.56
C LEU A 204 -8.55 9.04 14.51
N LYS A 205 -9.01 10.14 15.12
CA LYS A 205 -10.19 10.11 15.98
C LYS A 205 -11.46 9.72 15.22
N LYS A 206 -11.63 10.20 13.98
CA LYS A 206 -12.77 9.84 13.11
C LYS A 206 -12.70 8.39 12.63
N CYS A 207 -11.50 7.85 12.43
CA CYS A 207 -11.32 6.46 12.04
C CYS A 207 -11.46 5.49 13.23
N SER A 208 -11.32 5.95 14.47
CA SER A 208 -11.43 5.10 15.67
C SER A 208 -12.88 4.80 16.10
N ILE A 209 -13.86 4.90 15.18
CA ILE A 209 -15.29 4.64 15.42
C ILE A 209 -15.63 3.21 14.99
#